data_AF-A0A031LV65-F1
#
_entry.id   AF-A0A031LV65-F1
#
_cell.length_a   1.000
_cell.length_b   1.000
_cell.length_c   1.000
_cell.angle_alpha   90.00
_cell.angle_beta   90.00
_cell.angle_gamma   90.00
#
_symmetry.space_group_name_H-M   'P 1'
#
loop_
_entity.id
_entity.type
_entity.pdbx_description
1 polymer ?
#
loop_
_entity_poly.entity_id
_entity_poly.type
_entity_poly.pdbx_seq_one_letter_code
_entity_poly.pdbx_strand_id
1 'polypeptide(L)' 'MKYTFLLIFFVLLLTGGVIGFGLGIYTKDLFFMAIGALLVVASILTYIESKKARRDPFL' A
#
# COMPACT_ATOMS: atom_id res chain seq x y z
N MET A 1 11.49 -12.26 -10.30
CA MET A 1 11.79 -11.78 -8.93
C MET A 1 11.20 -10.39 -8.63
N LYS A 2 11.33 -9.39 -9.51
CA LYS A 2 10.76 -8.03 -9.30
C LYS A 2 9.24 -8.01 -9.00
N TYR A 3 8.44 -8.81 -9.70
CA TYR A 3 6.98 -8.85 -9.50
C TYR A 3 6.57 -9.40 -8.13
N THR A 4 7.24 -10.45 -7.65
CA THR A 4 7.00 -11.03 -6.33
C THR A 4 7.33 -10.03 -5.23
N PHE A 5 8.40 -9.24 -5.40
CA PHE A 5 8.76 -8.18 -4.48
C PHE A 5 7.72 -7.06 -4.42
N LEU A 6 7.26 -6.55 -5.58
CA LEU A 6 6.20 -5.54 -5.66
C LEU A 6 4.90 -6.01 -5.01
N LEU A 7 4.55 -7.29 -5.17
CA LEU A 7 3.34 -7.87 -4.60
C LEU A 7 3.46 -8.01 -3.07
N ILE A 8 4.60 -8.47 -2.56
CA ILE A 8 4.87 -8.53 -1.11
C ILE A 8 4.85 -7.11 -0.51
N PHE A 9 5.48 -6.15 -1.18
CA PHE A 9 5.50 -4.75 -0.75
C PHE A 9 4.09 -4.14 -0.73
N PHE A 10 3.26 -4.44 -1.74
CA PHE A 10 1.86 -4.05 -1.77
C PHE A 10 1.09 -4.60 -0.56
N VAL A 11 1.23 -5.89 -0.24
CA VAL A 11 0.54 -6.51 0.90
C VAL A 11 0.95 -5.85 2.21
N LEU A 12 2.25 -5.57 2.41
CA LEU A 12 2.77 -4.87 3.59
C LEU A 12 2.21 -3.45 3.74
N LEU A 13 2.17 -2.68 2.66
CA LEU A 13 1.60 -1.33 2.67
C LEU A 13 0.11 -1.35 2.98
N LEU A 14 -0.62 -2.32 2.42
CA LEU A 14 -2.06 -2.42 2.59
C LEU A 14 -2.43 -2.85 4.02
N THR A 15 -1.74 -3.85 4.58
CA THR A 15 -1.98 -4.26 5.97
C THR A 15 -1.55 -3.18 6.95
N GLY A 16 -0.39 -2.55 6.74
CA GLY A 16 0.07 -1.41 7.56
C GLY A 16 -0.90 -0.23 7.49
N GLY A 17 -1.44 0.08 6.31
CA GLY A 17 -2.41 1.14 6.11
C GLY A 17 -3.73 0.88 6.82
N VAL A 18 -4.29 -0.33 6.70
CA VAL A 18 -5.54 -0.72 7.38
C VAL A 18 -5.37 -0.69 8.90
N ILE A 19 -4.26 -1.24 9.42
CA ILE A 19 -3.97 -1.25 10.86
C ILE A 19 -3.74 0.17 11.36
N GLY A 20 -2.94 0.98 10.67
CA GLY A 20 -2.67 2.37 11.04
C GLY A 20 -3.91 3.25 11.02
N PHE A 21 -4.77 3.08 10.01
CA PHE A 21 -6.03 3.81 9.93
C PHE A 21 -7.02 3.36 11.01
N GLY A 22 -7.13 2.05 11.25
CA GLY A 22 -7.96 1.49 12.32
C GLY A 22 -7.52 1.95 13.71
N LEU A 23 -6.20 1.97 13.96
CA LEU A 23 -5.64 2.54 15.19
C LEU A 23 -5.92 4.03 15.30
N GLY A 24 -5.76 4.81 14.23
CA GLY A 24 -6.06 6.24 14.21
C GLY A 24 -7.54 6.54 14.53
N ILE A 25 -8.48 5.71 14.07
CA ILE A 25 -9.89 5.81 14.45
C ILE A 25 -10.06 5.49 15.94
N TYR A 26 -9.44 4.41 16.43
CA TYR A 26 -9.57 3.96 17.80
C TYR A 26 -9.01 4.98 18.81
N THR A 27 -7.81 5.50 18.56
CA THR A 27 -7.15 6.48 19.42
C THR A 27 -7.63 7.91 19.17
N LYS A 28 -8.47 8.13 18.15
CA LYS A 28 -8.84 9.45 17.61
C LYS A 28 -7.63 10.33 17.27
N ASP A 29 -6.52 9.69 16.92
CA ASP A 29 -5.28 10.36 16.55
C ASP A 29 -5.26 10.61 15.05
N LEU A 30 -5.38 11.89 14.70
CA LEU A 30 -5.35 12.37 13.32
C LEU A 30 -4.04 12.02 12.61
N PHE A 31 -2.93 11.89 13.33
CA PHE A 31 -1.64 11.56 12.75
C PHE A 31 -1.62 10.12 12.23
N PHE A 32 -2.06 9.16 13.04
CA PHE A 32 -2.18 7.75 12.62
C PHE A 32 -3.22 7.56 11.52
N MET A 33 -4.30 8.33 11.56
CA MET A 33 -5.32 8.31 10.51
C MET A 33 -4.76 8.82 9.17
N ALA A 34 -3.99 9.91 9.17
CA ALA A 34 -3.34 10.44 7.99
C ALA A 34 -2.27 9.49 7.42
N ILE A 35 -1.46 8.86 8.29
CA ILE A 35 -0.47 7.84 7.88
C ILE A 35 -1.16 6.64 7.27
N GLY A 36 -2.22 6.13 7.90
CA GLY A 36 -3.01 5.02 7.38
C GLY A 36 -3.56 5.32 5.99
N ALA A 37 -4.12 6.51 5.78
CA ALA A 37 -4.62 6.95 4.49
C ALA A 37 -3.50 7.04 3.43
N LEU A 38 -2.34 7.61 3.77
CA LEU A 38 -1.18 7.68 2.88
C LEU A 38 -0.68 6.29 2.46
N LEU A 39 -0.63 5.34 3.40
CA LEU A 39 -0.24 3.96 3.12
C LEU A 39 -1.22 3.25 2.17
N VAL A 40 -2.53 3.51 2.33
CA VAL A 40 -3.54 3.00 1.39
C VAL A 40 -3.34 3.58 -0.01
N VAL A 41 -3.10 4.89 -0.13
CA VAL A 41 -2.80 5.52 -1.44
C VAL A 41 -1.53 4.94 -2.06
N ALA A 42 -0.46 4.76 -1.27
CA ALA A 42 0.77 4.13 -1.72
C ALA A 42 0.56 2.69 -2.19
N SER A 43 -0.32 1.93 -1.53
CA SER A 43 -0.68 0.58 -1.95
C SER A 43 -1.37 0.59 -3.33
N ILE A 44 -2.28 1.53 -3.58
CA ILE A 44 -2.98 1.66 -4.87
C ILE A 44 -1.98 1.96 -6.00
N LEU A 45 -1.05 2.90 -5.77
CA LEU A 45 0.00 3.22 -6.74
C LEU A 45 0.90 2.02 -7.03
N THR A 46 1.29 1.28 -5.99
CA THR A 46 2.10 0.06 -6.11
C THR A 46 1.37 -1.02 -6.91
N TYR A 47 0.06 -1.17 -6.70
CA TYR A 47 -0.77 -2.10 -7.46
C TYR A 47 -0.84 -1.72 -8.95
N ILE A 48 -1.06 -0.44 -9.26
CA ILE A 48 -1.08 0.06 -10.64
C ILE A 48 0.25 -0.21 -11.33
N GLU A 49 1.36 0.09 -10.65
CA GLU A 49 2.71 -0.14 -11.18
C GLU A 49 2.97 -1.63 -11.41
N SER A 50 2.59 -2.49 -10.46
CA SER A 50 2.71 -3.94 -10.62
C SER A 50 1.91 -4.48 -11.82
N LYS A 51 0.73 -3.92 -12.08
CA LYS A 51 -0.12 -4.29 -13.22
C LYS A 51 0.48 -3.80 -14.54
N LYS A 52 1.07 -2.61 -14.55
CA LYS A 52 1.74 -2.03 -15.71
C LYS A 52 3.01 -2.82 -16.06
N ALA A 53 3.86 -3.10 -15.07
CA ALA A 53 5.07 -3.88 -15.25
C ALA A 53 4.78 -5.30 -15.78
N ARG A 54 3.66 -5.92 -15.38
CA ARG A 54 3.25 -7.24 -15.88
C ARG A 54 2.71 -7.22 -17.32
N ARG A 55 2.33 -6.05 -17.83
CA ARG A 55 1.80 -5.84 -19.18
C ARG A 55 2.84 -5.30 -20.16
N ASP A 56 4.04 -4.97 -19.68
CA ASP A 56 5.11 -4.46 -20.52
C ASP A 56 5.87 -5.65 -21.14
N PRO A 57 5.79 -5.88 -22.45
CA PRO A 57 6.43 -7.03 -23.10
C PRO A 57 7.96 -6.83 -23.28
N PHE A 58 8.49 -5.66 -22.93
CA PHE A 58 9.90 -5.30 -23.08
C PHE A 58 10.70 -5.39 -21.76
N LEU A 59 10.14 -6.01 -20.71
CA LEU A 59 10.72 -6.16 -19.37
C LEU A 59 10.82 -7.61 -18.91
#